data_AF-A0A087S9P2-F1
#
_entry.id   AF-A0A087S9P2-F1
#
_cell.length_a   1.000
_cell.length_b   1.000
_cell.length_c   1.000
_cell.angle_alpha   90.00
_cell.angle_beta   90.00
_cell.angle_gamma   90.00
#
_symmetry.space_group_name_H-M   'P 1'
#
loop_
_entity.id
_entity.type
_entity.pdbx_description
1 polymer ?
#
loop_
_entity_poly.entity_id
_entity_poly.type
_entity_poly.pdbx_seq_one_letter_code
_entity_poly.pdbx_strand_id
1 'polypeptide(L)' 'PDLAGKITGMLLEMDNSELVLLLENAEALADKVDEAVAVLRQHNAIPEGAEVREREPVAA' A
#
# COMPACT_ATOMS: atom_id res chain seq x y z
N PRO A 1 1.94 -10.11 -5.51
CA PRO A 1 3.26 -9.62 -5.02
C PRO A 1 3.67 -8.29 -5.67
N ASP A 2 3.37 -8.13 -6.96
CA ASP A 2 3.75 -6.98 -7.80
C ASP A 2 3.16 -5.63 -7.37
N LEU A 3 2.03 -5.66 -6.66
CA LEU A 3 1.37 -4.46 -6.10
C LEU A 3 2.13 -3.86 -4.93
N ALA A 4 2.65 -4.70 -4.04
CA ALA A 4 3.32 -4.25 -2.83
C ALA A 4 4.55 -3.39 -3.16
N GLY A 5 5.35 -3.79 -4.16
CA GLY A 5 6.51 -3.03 -4.59
C GLY A 5 6.15 -1.64 -5.14
N LYS A 6 5.05 -1.52 -5.89
CA LYS A 6 4.58 -0.22 -6.42
C LYS A 6 4.01 0.67 -5.32
N ILE A 7 3.23 0.11 -4.40
CA ILE A 7 2.64 0.83 -3.26
C ILE A 7 3.75 1.34 -2.34
N THR A 8 4.70 0.47 -1.97
CA THR A 8 5.86 0.85 -1.17
C THR A 8 6.72 1.89 -1.90
N GLY A 9 6.92 1.74 -3.22
CA GLY A 9 7.62 2.75 -4.02
C GLY A 9 6.95 4.13 -3.95
N MET A 10 5.62 4.19 -4.10
CA MET A 10 4.87 5.45 -4.00
C MET A 10 4.89 6.06 -2.59
N LEU A 11 4.78 5.24 -1.55
CA LEU A 11 4.89 5.71 -0.16
C LEU A 11 6.29 6.27 0.12
N LEU A 12 7.34 5.65 -0.44
CA LEU A 12 8.72 6.11 -0.28
C LEU A 12 9.05 7.41 -1.04
N GLU A 13 8.13 7.94 -1.85
CA GLU A 13 8.27 9.29 -2.43
C GLU A 13 7.86 10.40 -1.45
N MET A 14 7.30 10.05 -0.29
CA MET A 14 6.94 10.98 0.78
C MET A 14 8.15 11.40 1.61
N ASP A 15 8.01 12.48 2.38
CA ASP A 15 9.07 12.92 3.28
C ASP A 15 9.32 11.90 4.41
N ASN A 16 10.59 11.70 4.77
CA ASN A 16 10.97 10.74 5.81
C ASN A 16 10.27 11.00 7.16
N SER A 17 10.03 12.26 7.52
CA SER A 17 9.31 12.62 8.75
C SER A 17 7.85 12.15 8.73
N GLU A 18 7.21 12.17 7.56
CA GLU A 18 5.84 11.70 7.38
C GLU A 18 5.79 10.17 7.42
N LEU A 19 6.76 9.49 6.79
CA LEU A 19 6.89 8.04 6.85
C LEU A 19 7.09 7.53 8.28
N VAL A 20 7.91 8.21 9.08
CA VAL A 20 8.10 7.85 10.50
C VAL A 20 6.78 7.96 11.27
N LEU A 21 6.01 9.03 11.06
CA LEU A 21 4.71 9.21 11.69
C LEU A 21 3.71 8.11 11.28
N LEU A 22 3.72 7.71 10.00
CA LEU A 22 2.88 6.61 9.52
C LEU A 22 3.29 5.27 10.12
N LEU A 23 4.58 5.01 10.32
CA LEU A 23 5.05 3.78 10.97
C LEU A 23 4.66 3.70 12.45
N GLU A 24 4.48 4.84 13.11
CA GLU A 24 4.01 4.91 14.49
C GLU A 24 2.48 4.73 14.62
N ASN A 25 1.73 4.88 13.52
CA ASN A 25 0.28 4.74 13.50
C ASN A 25 -0.20 3.80 12.37
N ALA A 26 -0.51 2.57 12.76
CA ALA A 26 -0.98 1.52 11.84
C ALA A 26 -2.26 1.87 11.06
N GLU A 27 -3.17 2.66 11.65
CA GLU A 27 -4.40 3.11 10.98
C GLU A 27 -4.08 4.13 9.89
N ALA A 28 -3.25 5.13 10.21
CA ALA A 28 -2.82 6.12 9.24
C ALA A 28 -2.02 5.50 8.08
N LEU A 29 -1.20 4.49 8.37
CA LEU A 29 -0.48 3.75 7.33
C LEU A 29 -1.45 2.95 6.44
N ALA A 30 -2.47 2.32 7.01
CA ALA A 30 -3.49 1.59 6.25
C ALA A 30 -4.26 2.53 5.31
N ASP A 31 -4.71 3.69 5.82
CA ASP A 31 -5.38 4.71 5.01
C ASP A 31 -4.52 5.17 3.84
N LYS A 32 -3.21 5.35 4.07
CA LYS A 32 -2.27 5.78 3.02
C LYS A 32 -2.01 4.69 1.98
N VAL A 33 -1.99 3.43 2.41
CA VAL A 33 -1.92 2.27 1.51
C VAL A 33 -3.17 2.21 0.63
N ASP A 34 -4.36 2.42 1.20
CA ASP A 34 -5.62 2.41 0.45
C ASP A 34 -5.69 3.55 -0.58
N GLU A 35 -5.20 4.73 -0.21
CA GLU A 35 -5.08 5.87 -1.13
C GLU A 35 -4.12 5.55 -2.28
N ALA A 36 -2.95 4.99 -1.99
CA ALA A 36 -1.98 4.55 -3.00
C ALA A 36 -2.56 3.45 -3.92
N VAL A 37 -3.35 2.52 -3.38
CA VAL A 37 -4.07 1.50 -4.15
C VAL A 37 -5.09 2.14 -5.08
N ALA A 38 -5.86 3.12 -4.61
CA ALA A 38 -6.85 3.82 -5.42
C ALA A 38 -6.19 4.58 -6.58
N VAL A 39 -5.09 5.29 -6.32
CA VAL A 39 -4.32 6.01 -7.35
C VAL A 39 -3.75 5.04 -8.40
N LEU A 40 -3.17 3.93 -7.98
CA LEU A 40 -2.62 2.92 -8.90
C LEU A 40 -3.70 2.27 -9.78
N ARG A 41 -4.92 2.08 -9.24
CA ARG A 41 -6.08 1.60 -10.02
C ARG A 41 -6.51 2.65 -11.05
N GLN A 42 -6.58 3.92 -10.68
CA GLN A 42 -6.94 5.03 -11.58
C GLN A 42 -5.93 5.22 -12.72
N HIS A 43 -4.64 5.00 -12.45
CA HIS A 43 -3.60 5.09 -13.46
C HIS A 43 -3.48 3.85 -14.37
N ASN A 44 -4.41 2.89 -14.28
CA ASN A 44 -4.38 1.63 -15.04
C ASN A 44 -3.07 0.82 -14.86
N ALA A 45 -2.27 1.14 -13.83
CA ALA A 45 -1.03 0.45 -13.50
C ALA A 45 -1.29 -0.94 -12.86
N ILE A 46 -2.56 -1.19 -12.55
CA ILE A 46 -3.14 -2.42 -12.05
C ILE A 46 -4.31 -2.77 -12.98
N PRO A 47 -4.29 -3.92 -13.69
CA PRO A 47 -5.46 -4.38 -14.42
C PRO A 47 -6.62 -4.64 -13.44
N GLU A 48 -7.85 -4.24 -13.80
CA GLU A 48 -9.08 -4.59 -13.08
C GLU A 48 -9.10 -6.11 -12.83
N GLY A 49 -8.87 -6.55 -11.59
CA GLY A 49 -8.80 -7.97 -11.23
C GLY A 49 -7.62 -8.38 -10.34
N ALA A 50 -6.68 -7.49 -10.03
CA ALA A 50 -5.68 -7.79 -9.01
C ALA A 50 -6.30 -7.70 -7.60
N GLU A 51 -6.81 -8.83 -7.12
CA GLU A 51 -7.21 -8.99 -5.72
C GLU A 51 -5.97 -8.88 -4.83
N VAL A 52 -6.00 -7.95 -3.88
CA VAL A 52 -5.09 -7.95 -2.75
C VAL A 52 -5.44 -9.21 -1.98
N ARG A 53 -4.72 -10.31 -2.25
CA ARG A 53 -4.92 -11.56 -1.50
C ARG A 53 -4.63 -11.24 -0.04
N GLU A 54 -5.70 -11.09 0.75
CA GLU A 54 -5.65 -11.20 2.20
C GLU A 54 -4.84 -12.44 2.47
N ARG A 55 -3.67 -12.24 3.09
CA ARG A 55 -2.80 -13.35 3.42
C ARG A 55 -3.59 -14.21 4.40
N GLU A 56 -3.85 -15.46 4.02
CA GLU A 56 -4.32 -16.47 4.96
C GLU A 56 -3.41 -16.43 6.20
N PRO A 57 -3.98 -16.56 7.42
CA PRO A 57 -3.17 -16.69 8.61
C PRO A 57 -2.32 -17.95 8.41
N VAL A 58 -0.99 -17.78 8.37
CA VAL A 58 -0.07 -18.91 8.49
C VAL A 58 -0.34 -19.51 9.87
N ALA A 59 -1.10 -20.60 9.86
CA ALA A 59 -1.35 -21.40 11.05
C ALA A 59 -0.05 -22.12 11.43
N ALA A 60 0.35 -21.90 12.68
CA ALA A 60 1.33 -22.63 13.50
C ALA A 60 2.82 -22.40 13.20
#